data_AF-A0A3M1KUG6-F1
#
_entry.id   AF-A0A3M1KUG6-F1
#
_cell.length_a   1.000
_cell.length_b   1.000
_cell.length_c   1.000
_cell.angle_alpha   90.00
_cell.angle_beta   90.00
_cell.angle_gamma   90.00
#
_symmetry.space_group_name_H-M   'P 1'
#
loop_
_entity.id
_entity.type
_entity.pdbx_description
1 polymer ?
#
loop_
_entity_poly.entity_id
_entity_poly.type
_entity_poly.pdbx_seq_one_letter_code
_entity_poly.pdbx_strand_id
1 'polypeptide(L)'
;MWWMRRPLSTYSFSRITTFEQCPRRFRYRYIDGVREAFQGIEAFMGRQVHATIEWMFEQREGGHLPSAAEAIEHYCRVWDDALSSGEEEVRVVKQDRSADLYRRSGAAMLEQFHRRRFLPDRLETIANEHHFRVRVGGRHDFQGFIDRLARGDDGIVRVIDYKTGSRTPRTFSGKEADQLRAYALALFLDTEERQLELVLDFLRSGKVLRQRIDRADAQEVERELAERIDAVEESTVFPPKPGNLCAWCGYNDICDAWQPRVGRAGVA
;
A
#
# COMPACT_ATOMS: atom_id res chain seq x y z
N MET A 1 21.70 -32.13 -7.38
CA MET A 1 20.97 -31.25 -6.44
C MET A 1 21.17 -29.79 -6.82
N TRP A 2 20.68 -29.39 -8.00
CA TRP A 2 20.87 -28.05 -8.55
C TRP A 2 19.49 -27.42 -8.79
N TRP A 3 18.84 -26.99 -7.71
CA TRP A 3 17.69 -26.08 -7.78
C TRP A 3 18.22 -24.70 -7.39
N MET A 4 18.93 -24.06 -8.33
CA MET A 4 19.39 -22.69 -8.14
C MET A 4 18.14 -21.80 -8.02
N ARG A 5 17.86 -21.38 -6.78
CA ARG A 5 16.93 -20.29 -6.46
C ARG A 5 17.23 -19.15 -7.43
N ARG A 6 16.25 -18.68 -8.19
CA ARG A 6 16.36 -17.36 -8.81
C ARG A 6 16.36 -16.36 -7.64
N PRO A 7 17.47 -15.66 -7.36
CA PRO A 7 17.41 -14.55 -6.41
C PRO A 7 16.35 -13.57 -6.90
N LEU A 8 15.62 -12.97 -5.97
CA LEU A 8 14.69 -11.91 -6.32
C LEU A 8 15.49 -10.80 -6.99
N SER A 9 15.13 -10.44 -8.20
CA SER A 9 15.87 -9.41 -8.96
C SER A 9 15.56 -8.01 -8.45
N THR A 10 14.50 -7.81 -7.66
CA THR A 10 14.05 -6.48 -7.24
C THR A 10 13.20 -6.58 -5.96
N TYR A 11 13.45 -5.70 -5.00
CA TYR A 11 12.70 -5.56 -3.75
C TYR A 11 11.67 -4.44 -3.83
N SER A 12 10.68 -4.52 -2.95
CA SER A 12 9.70 -3.47 -2.72
C SER A 12 9.37 -3.42 -1.23
N PHE A 13 8.83 -2.30 -0.75
CA PHE A 13 8.45 -2.20 0.65
C PHE A 13 7.40 -3.26 1.04
N SER A 14 6.48 -3.60 0.13
CA SER A 14 5.50 -4.67 0.32
C SER A 14 6.14 -6.06 0.41
N ARG A 15 7.21 -6.34 -0.33
CA ARG A 15 7.97 -7.61 -0.23
C ARG A 15 8.64 -7.73 1.14
N ILE A 16 9.37 -6.70 1.55
CA ILE A 16 10.08 -6.66 2.84
C ILE A 16 9.10 -6.85 4.00
N THR A 17 8.02 -6.05 4.01
CA THR A 17 7.00 -6.17 5.07
C THR A 17 6.25 -7.51 5.04
N THR A 18 6.09 -8.15 3.88
CA THR A 18 5.52 -9.50 3.81
C THR A 18 6.42 -10.52 4.52
N PHE A 19 7.74 -10.43 4.32
CA PHE A 19 8.71 -11.28 5.01
C PHE A 19 8.68 -11.05 6.53
N GLU A 20 8.72 -9.79 6.98
CA GLU A 20 8.70 -9.43 8.40
C GLU A 20 7.40 -9.86 9.11
N GLN A 21 6.28 -9.78 8.40
CA GLN A 21 4.97 -10.21 8.89
C GLN A 21 4.87 -11.73 8.97
N CYS A 22 5.29 -12.46 7.94
CA CYS A 22 5.30 -13.92 7.92
C CYS A 22 6.25 -14.45 6.84
N PRO A 23 7.44 -14.97 7.19
CA PRO A 23 8.39 -15.53 6.24
C PRO A 23 7.79 -16.64 5.36
N ARG A 24 6.89 -17.47 5.93
CA ARG A 24 6.19 -18.51 5.16
C ARG A 24 5.32 -17.94 4.03
N ARG A 25 4.58 -16.85 4.29
CA ARG A 25 3.79 -16.15 3.27
C ARG A 25 4.69 -15.57 2.17
N PHE A 26 5.82 -14.98 2.56
CA PHE A 26 6.81 -14.46 1.62
C PHE A 26 7.34 -15.56 0.69
N ARG A 27 7.72 -16.71 1.27
CA ARG A 27 8.18 -17.86 0.49
C ARG A 27 7.14 -18.31 -0.51
N TYR A 28 5.90 -18.59 -0.07
CA TYR A 28 4.84 -19.03 -0.99
C TYR A 28 4.66 -18.08 -2.16
N ARG A 29 4.62 -16.77 -1.87
CA ARG A 29 4.34 -15.75 -2.89
C ARG A 29 5.50 -15.50 -3.85
N TYR A 30 6.71 -15.29 -3.32
CA TYR A 30 7.81 -14.73 -4.08
C TYR A 30 8.90 -15.73 -4.45
N ILE A 31 8.98 -16.87 -3.74
CA ILE A 31 9.95 -17.94 -4.02
C ILE A 31 9.26 -19.07 -4.77
N ASP A 32 8.16 -19.57 -4.22
CA ASP A 32 7.46 -20.73 -4.77
C ASP A 32 6.46 -20.35 -5.89
N GLY A 33 6.12 -19.05 -6.03
CA GLY A 33 5.24 -18.54 -7.08
C GLY A 33 3.77 -18.93 -6.92
N VAL A 34 3.36 -19.32 -5.72
CA VAL A 34 1.99 -19.75 -5.40
C VAL A 34 1.09 -18.52 -5.28
N ARG A 35 -0.03 -18.52 -6.01
CA ARG A 35 -1.05 -17.47 -5.92
C ARG A 35 -1.84 -17.59 -4.62
N GLU A 36 -2.24 -16.44 -4.07
CA GLU A 36 -3.16 -16.41 -2.94
C GLU A 36 -4.54 -16.92 -3.41
N ALA A 37 -5.17 -17.80 -2.64
CA ALA A 37 -6.49 -18.36 -2.95
C ALA A 37 -7.59 -17.30 -2.96
N PHE A 38 -7.39 -16.21 -2.22
CA PHE A 38 -8.30 -15.07 -2.22
C PHE A 38 -7.57 -13.77 -1.89
N GLN A 39 -8.18 -12.65 -2.29
CA GLN A 39 -7.90 -11.32 -1.79
C GLN A 39 -8.97 -10.90 -0.78
N GLY A 40 -8.55 -10.34 0.35
CA GLY A 40 -9.49 -9.75 1.31
C GLY A 40 -10.23 -8.55 0.73
N ILE A 41 -11.54 -8.44 1.00
CA ILE A 41 -12.40 -7.34 0.54
C ILE A 41 -11.86 -5.95 0.92
N GLU A 42 -11.14 -5.82 2.04
CA GLU A 42 -10.51 -4.55 2.43
C GLU A 42 -9.43 -4.10 1.45
N ALA A 43 -8.57 -5.02 0.98
CA ALA A 43 -7.53 -4.73 0.01
C ALA A 43 -8.14 -4.45 -1.37
N PHE A 44 -9.15 -5.24 -1.74
CA PHE A 44 -9.92 -5.04 -2.97
C PHE A 44 -10.55 -3.63 -3.02
N MET A 45 -11.29 -3.25 -1.98
CA MET A 45 -11.88 -1.92 -1.86
C MET A 45 -10.81 -0.82 -1.91
N GLY A 46 -9.68 -1.02 -1.23
CA GLY A 46 -8.55 -0.08 -1.25
C GLY A 46 -8.06 0.20 -2.66
N ARG A 47 -7.80 -0.85 -3.45
CA ARG A 47 -7.38 -0.73 -4.85
C ARG A 47 -8.34 0.10 -5.69
N GLN A 48 -9.65 -0.15 -5.56
CA GLN A 48 -10.65 0.60 -6.35
C GLN A 48 -10.75 2.08 -5.93
N VAL A 49 -10.57 2.37 -4.64
CA VAL A 49 -10.50 3.76 -4.16
C VAL A 49 -9.27 4.48 -4.71
N HIS A 50 -8.10 3.83 -4.72
CA HIS A 50 -6.87 4.43 -5.28
C HIS A 50 -7.00 4.70 -6.77
N ALA A 51 -7.44 3.71 -7.55
CA ALA A 51 -7.68 3.86 -8.99
C ALA A 51 -8.66 5.01 -9.30
N THR A 52 -9.69 5.20 -8.46
CA THR A 52 -10.61 6.32 -8.63
C THR A 52 -9.95 7.67 -8.31
N ILE A 53 -9.11 7.74 -7.28
CA ILE A 53 -8.38 8.98 -6.94
C ILE A 53 -7.37 9.35 -8.02
N GLU A 54 -6.66 8.36 -8.57
CA GLU A 54 -5.78 8.51 -9.73
C GLU A 54 -6.56 9.09 -10.91
N TRP A 55 -7.66 8.44 -11.30
CA TRP A 55 -8.55 8.94 -12.36
C TRP A 55 -9.03 10.38 -12.11
N MET A 56 -9.41 10.73 -10.87
CA MET A 56 -9.84 12.09 -10.54
C MET A 56 -8.75 13.14 -10.82
N PHE A 57 -7.49 12.82 -10.51
CA PHE A 57 -6.36 13.72 -10.78
C PHE A 57 -5.98 13.78 -12.26
N GLU A 58 -6.04 12.66 -12.97
CA GLU A 58 -5.86 12.62 -14.43
C GLU A 58 -6.92 13.46 -15.16
N GLN A 59 -8.20 13.36 -14.76
CA GLN A 59 -9.26 14.21 -15.34
C GLN A 59 -8.95 15.69 -15.13
N ARG A 60 -8.51 16.06 -13.92
CA ARG A 60 -8.17 17.45 -13.58
C ARG A 60 -7.02 17.98 -14.43
N GLU A 61 -5.99 17.17 -14.65
CA GLU A 61 -4.89 17.48 -15.56
C GLU A 61 -5.36 17.61 -17.01
N GLY A 62 -6.34 16.81 -17.41
CA GLY A 62 -7.06 16.93 -18.69
C GLY A 62 -8.03 18.12 -18.80
N GLY A 63 -8.12 18.96 -17.77
CA GLY A 63 -8.98 20.16 -17.75
C GLY A 63 -10.42 19.93 -17.31
N HIS A 64 -10.78 18.70 -16.94
CA HIS A 64 -12.09 18.37 -16.37
C HIS A 64 -11.98 18.20 -14.86
N LEU A 65 -12.75 18.96 -14.07
CA LEU A 65 -12.78 18.78 -12.62
C LEU A 65 -13.97 17.89 -12.24
N PRO A 66 -13.78 16.59 -11.96
CA PRO A 66 -14.91 15.70 -11.73
C PRO A 66 -15.66 16.08 -10.45
N SER A 67 -16.98 15.97 -10.50
CA SER A 67 -17.86 16.03 -9.34
C SER A 67 -17.71 14.78 -8.47
N ALA A 68 -18.18 14.86 -7.21
CA ALA A 68 -18.22 13.69 -6.33
C ALA A 68 -19.10 12.57 -6.91
N ALA A 69 -20.17 12.92 -7.64
CA ALA A 69 -21.05 11.94 -8.27
C ALA A 69 -20.33 11.17 -9.39
N GLU A 70 -19.58 11.86 -10.25
CA GLU A 70 -18.78 11.21 -11.30
C GLU A 70 -17.69 10.30 -10.72
N ALA A 71 -17.03 10.74 -9.63
CA ALA A 71 -16.05 9.89 -8.93
C ALA A 71 -16.68 8.63 -8.34
N ILE A 72 -17.85 8.74 -7.71
CA ILE A 72 -18.58 7.59 -7.16
C ILE A 72 -19.06 6.66 -8.28
N GLU A 73 -19.52 7.21 -9.41
CA GLU A 73 -19.92 6.43 -10.58
C GLU A 73 -18.73 5.66 -11.17
N HIS A 74 -17.59 6.32 -11.35
CA HIS A 74 -16.35 5.68 -11.79
C HIS A 74 -15.94 4.55 -10.84
N TYR A 75 -15.93 4.81 -9.53
CA TYR A 75 -15.62 3.81 -8.50
C TYR A 75 -16.55 2.59 -8.57
N CYS A 76 -17.85 2.81 -8.72
CA CYS A 76 -18.83 1.73 -8.83
C CYS A 76 -18.58 0.86 -10.06
N ARG A 77 -18.17 1.47 -11.18
CA ARG A 77 -17.84 0.77 -12.42
C ARG A 77 -16.59 -0.09 -12.29
N VAL A 78 -15.47 0.49 -11.83
CA VAL A 78 -14.22 -0.27 -11.65
C VAL A 78 -14.36 -1.38 -10.61
N TRP A 79 -15.21 -1.18 -9.60
CA TRP A 79 -15.59 -2.22 -8.65
C TRP A 79 -16.31 -3.39 -9.33
N ASP A 80 -17.34 -3.10 -10.13
CA ASP A 80 -18.17 -4.12 -10.79
C ASP A 80 -17.38 -4.86 -11.88
N ASP A 81 -16.56 -4.15 -12.65
CA ASP A 81 -15.66 -4.73 -13.65
C ASP A 81 -14.64 -5.67 -13.00
N ALA A 82 -13.99 -5.23 -11.92
CA ALA A 82 -12.99 -6.04 -11.23
C ALA A 82 -13.61 -7.31 -10.59
N LEU A 83 -14.83 -7.23 -10.05
CA LEU A 83 -15.55 -8.42 -9.56
C LEU A 83 -15.96 -9.35 -10.70
N SER A 84 -16.43 -8.80 -11.82
CA SER A 84 -16.92 -9.58 -12.96
C SER A 84 -15.79 -10.28 -13.72
N SER A 85 -14.56 -9.74 -13.68
CA SER A 85 -13.38 -10.34 -14.30
C SER A 85 -13.06 -11.75 -13.78
N GLY A 86 -13.39 -12.03 -12.51
CA GLY A 86 -13.08 -13.31 -11.85
C GLY A 86 -11.59 -13.63 -11.71
N GLU A 87 -10.69 -12.67 -11.96
CA GLU A 87 -9.24 -12.91 -11.90
C GLU A 87 -8.74 -13.27 -10.49
N GLU A 88 -9.41 -12.76 -9.45
CA GLU A 88 -9.10 -12.97 -8.05
C GLU A 88 -10.38 -13.27 -7.26
N GLU A 89 -10.40 -14.35 -6.47
CA GLU A 89 -11.49 -14.58 -5.51
C GLU A 89 -11.46 -13.50 -4.43
N VAL A 90 -12.56 -12.76 -4.25
CA VAL A 90 -12.66 -11.74 -3.20
C VAL A 90 -13.43 -12.28 -2.00
N ARG A 91 -12.80 -12.26 -0.82
CA ARG A 91 -13.37 -12.82 0.41
C ARG A 91 -13.66 -11.77 1.47
N VAL A 92 -14.86 -11.84 2.03
CA VAL A 92 -15.24 -11.08 3.23
C VAL A 92 -14.94 -11.93 4.46
N VAL A 93 -13.88 -11.60 5.21
CA VAL A 93 -13.44 -12.38 6.38
C VAL A 93 -14.29 -12.09 7.62
N LYS A 94 -14.81 -10.86 7.76
CA LYS A 94 -15.61 -10.44 8.93
C LYS A 94 -17.06 -10.84 8.74
N GLN A 95 -17.59 -11.66 9.64
CA GLN A 95 -18.94 -12.24 9.54
C GLN A 95 -20.07 -11.20 9.58
N ASP A 96 -19.86 -10.04 10.22
CA ASP A 96 -20.82 -8.94 10.31
C ASP A 96 -20.78 -7.99 9.10
N ARG A 97 -20.02 -8.34 8.05
CA ARG A 97 -19.78 -7.47 6.88
C ARG A 97 -20.18 -8.14 5.57
N SER A 98 -20.40 -7.32 4.56
CA SER A 98 -20.72 -7.74 3.19
C SER A 98 -19.90 -6.94 2.18
N ALA A 99 -19.78 -7.46 0.95
CA ALA A 99 -19.14 -6.75 -0.15
C ALA A 99 -19.80 -5.38 -0.39
N ASP A 100 -21.12 -5.32 -0.33
CA ASP A 100 -21.92 -4.11 -0.47
C ASP A 100 -21.66 -3.06 0.64
N LEU A 101 -21.45 -3.49 1.90
CA LEU A 101 -21.02 -2.59 2.97
C LEU A 101 -19.63 -1.99 2.71
N TYR A 102 -18.70 -2.77 2.17
CA TYR A 102 -17.38 -2.28 1.78
C TYR A 102 -17.44 -1.36 0.56
N ARG A 103 -18.28 -1.68 -0.43
CA ARG A 103 -18.53 -0.84 -1.60
C ARG A 103 -19.01 0.55 -1.17
N ARG A 104 -20.08 0.62 -0.37
CA ARG A 104 -20.57 1.88 0.22
C ARG A 104 -19.50 2.61 1.04
N SER A 105 -18.69 1.86 1.78
CA SER A 105 -17.62 2.47 2.57
C SER A 105 -16.55 3.15 1.72
N GLY A 106 -16.19 2.58 0.56
CA GLY A 106 -15.26 3.24 -0.37
C GLY A 106 -15.88 4.47 -1.02
N ALA A 107 -17.15 4.41 -1.43
CA ALA A 107 -17.88 5.56 -1.95
C ALA A 107 -17.93 6.73 -0.95
N ALA A 108 -18.20 6.44 0.33
CA ALA A 108 -18.19 7.45 1.39
C ALA A 108 -16.80 8.07 1.62
N MET A 109 -15.71 7.29 1.47
CA MET A 109 -14.36 7.83 1.52
C MET A 109 -14.10 8.79 0.34
N LEU A 110 -14.51 8.42 -0.87
CA LEU A 110 -14.34 9.24 -2.06
C LEU A 110 -15.15 10.54 -1.99
N GLU A 111 -16.38 10.49 -1.48
CA GLU A 111 -17.20 11.67 -1.25
C GLU A 111 -16.50 12.64 -0.27
N GLN A 112 -16.00 12.12 0.86
CA GLN A 112 -15.28 12.93 1.83
C GLN A 112 -13.97 13.46 1.26
N PHE A 113 -13.20 12.63 0.56
CA PHE A 113 -11.95 13.00 -0.10
C PHE A 113 -12.18 14.12 -1.12
N HIS A 114 -13.19 13.98 -1.98
CA HIS A 114 -13.55 14.98 -2.98
C HIS A 114 -13.73 16.36 -2.34
N ARG A 115 -14.61 16.44 -1.33
CA ARG A 115 -14.95 17.70 -0.67
C ARG A 115 -13.81 18.27 0.17
N ARG A 116 -13.05 17.43 0.88
CA ARG A 116 -12.09 17.87 1.92
C ARG A 116 -10.64 17.94 1.45
N ARG A 117 -10.32 17.27 0.34
CA ARG A 117 -8.96 17.12 -0.18
C ARG A 117 -8.90 17.59 -1.62
N PHE A 118 -9.66 16.99 -2.52
CA PHE A 118 -9.55 17.23 -3.96
C PHE A 118 -9.93 18.67 -4.38
N LEU A 119 -11.11 19.17 -3.98
CA LEU A 119 -11.55 20.52 -4.32
C LEU A 119 -10.66 21.65 -3.79
N PRO A 120 -10.23 21.64 -2.50
CA PRO A 120 -9.35 22.69 -1.99
C PRO A 120 -7.86 22.48 -2.34
N ASP A 121 -7.50 21.38 -3.01
CA ASP A 121 -6.13 21.08 -3.37
C ASP A 121 -5.56 22.12 -4.34
N ARG A 122 -4.42 22.71 -3.96
CA ARG A 122 -3.67 23.69 -4.76
C ARG A 122 -2.31 23.14 -5.21
N LEU A 123 -2.01 21.89 -4.90
CA LEU A 123 -0.74 21.29 -5.28
C LEU A 123 -0.71 21.01 -6.78
N GLU A 124 0.39 21.38 -7.43
CA GLU A 124 0.72 20.96 -8.78
C GLU A 124 1.08 19.47 -8.73
N THR A 125 0.33 18.62 -9.42
CA THR A 125 0.70 17.21 -9.55
C THR A 125 1.91 17.09 -10.45
N ILE A 126 2.96 16.44 -9.96
CA ILE A 126 4.14 16.05 -10.75
C ILE A 126 3.88 14.71 -11.45
N ALA A 127 3.30 13.77 -10.71
CA ALA A 127 2.92 12.45 -11.23
C ALA A 127 1.86 11.79 -10.32
N ASN A 128 0.97 11.01 -10.93
CA ASN A 128 0.09 10.05 -10.25
C ASN A 128 0.65 8.63 -10.48
N GLU A 129 0.47 7.72 -9.52
CA GLU A 129 0.95 6.33 -9.61
C GLU A 129 2.45 6.24 -10.02
N HIS A 130 3.27 7.12 -9.45
CA HIS A 130 4.66 7.29 -9.89
C HIS A 130 5.51 6.06 -9.55
N HIS A 131 5.88 5.32 -10.59
CA HIS A 131 6.80 4.20 -10.48
C HIS A 131 8.25 4.68 -10.47
N PHE A 132 9.00 4.27 -9.45
CA PHE A 132 10.44 4.50 -9.36
C PHE A 132 11.20 3.17 -9.27
N ARG A 133 12.46 3.19 -9.69
CA ARG A 133 13.43 2.12 -9.45
C ARG A 133 14.79 2.71 -9.13
N VAL A 134 15.38 2.31 -8.01
CA VAL A 134 16.66 2.80 -7.52
C VAL A 134 17.53 1.65 -7.01
N ARG A 135 18.83 1.88 -6.90
CA ARG A 135 19.77 0.96 -6.27
C ARG A 135 20.01 1.39 -4.82
N VAL A 136 19.72 0.51 -3.87
CA VAL A 136 19.88 0.73 -2.42
C VAL A 136 21.13 -0.02 -1.94
N GLY A 137 21.96 0.64 -1.14
CA GLY A 137 23.19 0.06 -0.58
C GLY A 137 24.19 -0.37 -1.67
N GLY A 138 24.11 0.24 -2.85
CA GLY A 138 24.94 -0.06 -4.02
C GLY A 138 24.70 -1.42 -4.68
N ARG A 139 23.81 -2.28 -4.17
CA ARG A 139 23.64 -3.65 -4.66
C ARG A 139 22.21 -4.16 -4.79
N HIS A 140 21.25 -3.53 -4.11
CA HIS A 140 19.87 -3.98 -4.09
C HIS A 140 19.01 -3.17 -5.04
N ASP A 141 18.38 -3.81 -6.01
CA ASP A 141 17.35 -3.14 -6.82
C ASP A 141 16.08 -2.98 -5.98
N PHE A 142 15.60 -1.76 -5.82
CA PHE A 142 14.40 -1.43 -5.06
C PHE A 142 13.43 -0.62 -5.92
N GLN A 143 12.16 -0.96 -5.87
CA GLN A 143 11.11 -0.27 -6.61
C GLN A 143 9.86 -0.07 -5.77
N GLY A 144 9.04 0.88 -6.19
CA GLY A 144 7.76 1.18 -5.57
C GLY A 144 6.91 2.08 -6.45
N PHE A 145 5.70 2.33 -5.95
CA PHE A 145 4.72 3.21 -6.55
C PHE A 145 4.33 4.23 -5.49
N ILE A 146 4.37 5.50 -5.84
CA ILE A 146 3.92 6.62 -5.01
C ILE A 146 2.56 7.03 -5.55
N ASP A 147 1.51 6.97 -4.72
CA ASP A 147 0.13 7.26 -5.18
C ASP A 147 0.06 8.64 -5.84
N ARG A 148 0.68 9.66 -5.24
CA ARG A 148 0.80 10.99 -5.84
C ARG A 148 2.06 11.74 -5.40
N LEU A 149 2.78 12.26 -6.39
CA LEU A 149 3.82 13.26 -6.20
C LEU A 149 3.28 14.63 -6.58
N ALA A 150 3.43 15.62 -5.70
CA ALA A 150 2.92 16.95 -5.97
C ALA A 150 3.79 18.05 -5.33
N ARG A 151 3.88 19.21 -5.97
CA ARG A 151 4.59 20.38 -5.46
C ARG A 151 3.60 21.42 -4.96
N GLY A 152 3.90 22.04 -3.83
CA GLY A 152 3.15 23.21 -3.36
C GLY A 152 3.80 24.52 -3.78
N ASP A 153 3.09 25.63 -3.58
CA ASP A 153 3.62 26.98 -3.82
C ASP A 153 4.85 27.31 -2.96
N ASP A 154 5.05 26.55 -1.86
CA ASP A 154 6.25 26.60 -1.02
C ASP A 154 7.48 25.94 -1.67
N GLY A 155 7.34 25.40 -2.88
CA GLY A 155 8.39 24.70 -3.61
C GLY A 155 8.68 23.29 -3.10
N ILE A 156 8.04 22.84 -2.01
CA ILE A 156 8.31 21.54 -1.40
C ILE A 156 7.53 20.44 -2.12
N VAL A 157 8.24 19.38 -2.52
CA VAL A 157 7.63 18.16 -3.07
C VAL A 157 7.03 17.33 -1.94
N ARG A 158 5.81 16.87 -2.17
CA ARG A 158 5.02 16.02 -1.29
C ARG A 158 4.95 14.61 -1.86
N VAL A 159 5.32 13.65 -1.02
CA VAL A 159 5.15 12.21 -1.27
C VAL A 159 3.86 11.82 -0.56
N ILE A 160 2.78 11.67 -1.32
CA ILE A 160 1.44 11.44 -0.78
C ILE A 160 1.06 9.99 -0.99
N ASP A 161 0.59 9.36 0.08
CA ASP A 161 0.06 8.01 0.08
C ASP A 161 -1.30 7.99 0.81
N TYR A 162 -2.29 7.42 0.13
CA TYR A 162 -3.67 7.34 0.57
C TYR A 162 -3.90 6.03 1.32
N LYS A 163 -4.54 6.08 2.49
CA LYS A 163 -4.81 4.91 3.33
C LYS A 163 -6.30 4.71 3.57
N THR A 164 -6.83 3.55 3.16
CA THR A 164 -8.25 3.17 3.32
C THR A 164 -8.55 2.30 4.56
N GLY A 165 -7.48 1.88 5.25
CA GLY A 165 -7.55 1.03 6.43
C GLY A 165 -8.28 1.68 7.62
N SER A 166 -8.85 0.86 8.49
CA SER A 166 -9.56 1.34 9.69
C SER A 166 -8.66 1.79 10.83
N ARG A 167 -7.41 1.36 10.84
CA ARG A 167 -6.44 1.75 11.86
C ARG A 167 -5.73 3.03 11.41
N THR A 168 -5.75 4.03 12.28
CA THR A 168 -5.05 5.30 12.06
C THR A 168 -4.09 5.54 13.23
N PRO A 169 -2.76 5.62 12.98
CA PRO A 169 -1.78 5.96 14.00
C PRO A 169 -2.02 7.35 14.61
N ARG A 170 -1.58 7.54 15.87
CA ARG A 170 -1.62 8.87 16.52
C ARG A 170 -0.58 9.82 15.93
N THR A 171 0.60 9.30 15.61
CA THR A 171 1.77 10.00 15.11
C THR A 171 2.25 9.39 13.81
N PHE A 172 3.03 10.14 13.02
CA PHE A 172 3.69 9.64 11.81
C PHE A 172 4.74 8.59 12.21
N SER A 173 4.38 7.31 12.18
CA SER A 173 5.18 6.22 12.72
C SER A 173 4.69 4.86 12.21
N GLY A 174 5.52 3.84 12.37
CA GLY A 174 5.22 2.47 11.98
C GLY A 174 5.44 2.24 10.48
N LYS A 175 5.00 1.07 10.01
CA LYS A 175 5.32 0.58 8.66
C LYS A 175 4.93 1.55 7.54
N GLU A 176 3.83 2.29 7.70
CA GLU A 176 3.39 3.27 6.71
C GLU A 176 4.34 4.49 6.63
N ALA A 177 4.89 4.92 7.78
CA ALA A 177 5.91 5.97 7.81
C ALA A 177 7.23 5.47 7.22
N ASP A 178 7.66 4.26 7.59
CA ASP A 178 8.87 3.63 7.07
C ASP A 178 8.80 3.44 5.54
N GLN A 179 7.59 3.14 5.01
CA GLN A 179 7.33 3.07 3.57
C GLN A 179 7.65 4.40 2.89
N LEU A 180 7.07 5.49 3.40
CA LEU A 180 7.28 6.80 2.80
C LEU A 180 8.72 7.30 2.97
N ARG A 181 9.42 6.94 4.06
CA ARG A 181 10.87 7.22 4.20
C ARG A 181 11.66 6.50 3.09
N ALA A 182 11.37 5.22 2.81
CA ALA A 182 12.00 4.49 1.71
C ALA A 182 11.71 5.11 0.33
N TYR A 183 10.51 5.67 0.13
CA TYR A 183 10.16 6.37 -1.12
C TYR A 183 10.86 7.73 -1.22
N ALA A 184 11.02 8.44 -0.10
CA ALA A 184 11.79 9.67 -0.03
C ALA A 184 13.26 9.43 -0.42
N LEU A 185 13.86 8.35 0.06
CA LEU A 185 15.20 7.94 -0.36
C LEU A 185 15.29 7.78 -1.88
N ALA A 186 14.32 7.10 -2.50
CA ALA A 186 14.32 6.92 -3.96
C ALA A 186 14.31 8.27 -4.70
N LEU A 187 13.51 9.23 -4.24
CA LEU A 187 13.49 10.57 -4.81
C LEU A 187 14.78 11.35 -4.56
N PHE A 188 15.40 11.21 -3.38
CA PHE A 188 16.69 11.83 -3.13
C PHE A 188 17.79 11.27 -4.03
N LEU A 189 17.74 9.99 -4.39
CA LEU A 189 18.71 9.39 -5.31
C LEU A 189 18.49 9.81 -6.77
N ASP A 190 17.26 10.15 -7.16
CA ASP A 190 16.90 10.46 -8.55
C ASP A 190 16.79 11.97 -8.86
N THR A 191 16.67 12.80 -7.83
CA THR A 191 16.45 14.25 -7.96
C THR A 191 17.43 15.06 -7.12
N GLU A 192 17.40 16.39 -7.25
CA GLU A 192 18.20 17.33 -6.44
C GLU A 192 17.41 17.91 -5.24
N GLU A 193 16.24 17.35 -4.91
CA GLU A 193 15.39 17.86 -3.83
C GLU A 193 16.13 17.81 -2.48
N ARG A 194 16.17 18.93 -1.75
CA ARG A 194 16.88 19.00 -0.46
C ARG A 194 16.00 18.61 0.72
N GLN A 195 14.68 18.74 0.56
CA GLN A 195 13.68 18.46 1.58
C GLN A 195 12.41 17.94 0.89
N LEU A 196 11.74 16.98 1.52
CA LEU A 196 10.46 16.44 1.08
C LEU A 196 9.46 16.49 2.24
N GLU A 197 8.17 16.57 1.93
CA GLU A 197 7.09 16.37 2.90
C GLU A 197 6.39 15.03 2.63
N LEU A 198 6.45 14.12 3.59
CA LEU A 198 5.79 12.82 3.54
C LEU A 198 4.36 12.96 4.09
N VAL A 199 3.37 12.49 3.34
CA VAL A 199 1.95 12.68 3.67
C VAL A 199 1.24 11.34 3.66
N LEU A 200 0.74 10.92 4.82
CA LEU A 200 -0.20 9.80 4.94
C LEU A 200 -1.62 10.35 5.11
N ASP A 201 -2.49 10.17 4.12
CA ASP A 201 -3.89 10.62 4.16
C ASP A 201 -4.83 9.44 4.42
N PHE A 202 -5.32 9.33 5.66
CA PHE A 202 -6.21 8.25 6.09
C PHE A 202 -7.65 8.59 5.73
N LEU A 203 -8.08 8.15 4.55
CA LEU A 203 -9.35 8.50 3.93
C LEU A 203 -10.56 8.17 4.81
N ARG A 204 -10.53 7.03 5.51
CA ARG A 204 -11.64 6.58 6.36
C ARG A 204 -11.84 7.43 7.61
N SER A 205 -10.75 7.87 8.26
CA SER A 205 -10.82 8.70 9.46
C SER A 205 -10.75 10.20 9.15
N GLY A 206 -10.40 10.56 7.92
CA GLY A 206 -10.12 11.93 7.48
C GLY A 206 -8.83 12.51 8.06
N LYS A 207 -8.02 11.72 8.77
CA LYS A 207 -6.79 12.20 9.41
C LYS A 207 -5.65 12.26 8.41
N VAL A 208 -4.88 13.35 8.43
CA VAL A 208 -3.64 13.48 7.66
C VAL A 208 -2.46 13.57 8.62
N LEU A 209 -1.46 12.74 8.41
CA LEU A 209 -0.18 12.80 9.11
C LEU A 209 0.88 13.30 8.15
N ARG A 210 1.74 14.21 8.62
CA ARG A 210 2.82 14.80 7.82
C ARG A 210 4.13 14.69 8.58
N GLN A 211 5.22 14.50 7.84
CA GLN A 211 6.58 14.61 8.34
C GLN A 211 7.46 15.22 7.26
N ARG A 212 8.29 16.20 7.62
CA ARG A 212 9.38 16.65 6.74
C ARG A 212 10.60 15.77 6.93
N ILE A 213 11.28 15.47 5.84
CA ILE A 213 12.53 14.72 5.82
C ILE A 213 13.53 15.45 4.95
N ASP A 214 14.78 15.54 5.41
CA ASP A 214 15.83 16.24 4.70
C ASP A 214 16.72 15.24 3.97
N ARG A 215 17.38 15.69 2.89
CA ARG A 215 18.33 14.86 2.14
C ARG A 215 19.46 14.33 3.04
N ALA A 216 19.80 15.04 4.11
CA ALA A 216 20.78 14.59 5.10
C ALA A 216 20.40 13.26 5.77
N ASP A 217 19.10 12.92 5.84
CA ASP A 217 18.60 11.67 6.42
C ASP A 217 18.75 10.49 5.45
N ALA A 218 19.04 10.73 4.16
CA ALA A 218 19.02 9.71 3.11
C ALA A 218 19.99 8.54 3.40
N GLN A 219 21.19 8.82 3.92
CA GLN A 219 22.17 7.78 4.22
C GLN A 219 21.69 6.83 5.34
N GLU A 220 21.00 7.37 6.36
CA GLU A 220 20.42 6.56 7.42
C GLU A 220 19.27 5.69 6.90
N VAL A 221 18.35 6.30 6.14
CA VAL A 221 17.23 5.56 5.53
C VAL A 221 17.74 4.46 4.59
N GLU A 222 18.78 4.74 3.79
CA GLU A 222 19.39 3.76 2.90
C GLU A 222 19.97 2.58 3.67
N ARG A 223 20.71 2.85 4.76
CA ARG A 223 21.27 1.81 5.62
C ARG A 223 20.18 0.95 6.24
N GLU A 224 19.16 1.56 6.86
CA GLU A 224 18.02 0.85 7.45
C GLU A 224 17.29 -0.03 6.42
N LEU A 225 17.08 0.49 5.21
CA LEU A 225 16.42 -0.25 4.14
C LEU A 225 17.29 -1.41 3.62
N ALA A 226 18.60 -1.18 3.43
CA ALA A 226 19.54 -2.20 2.99
C ALA A 226 19.61 -3.36 3.98
N GLU A 227 19.72 -3.08 5.28
CA GLU A 227 19.75 -4.11 6.34
C GLU A 227 18.49 -4.99 6.33
N ARG A 228 17.31 -4.39 6.07
CA ARG A 228 16.05 -5.14 5.97
C ARG A 228 16.01 -6.01 4.71
N ILE A 229 16.60 -5.56 3.61
CA ILE A 229 16.72 -6.37 2.39
C ILE A 229 17.71 -7.52 2.60
N ASP A 230 18.85 -7.25 3.24
CA ASP A 230 19.85 -8.26 3.58
C ASP A 230 19.26 -9.38 4.43
N ALA A 231 18.46 -9.02 5.45
CA ALA A 231 17.76 -10.00 6.28
C ALA A 231 16.80 -10.91 5.48
N VAL A 232 16.24 -10.42 4.38
CA VAL A 232 15.41 -11.22 3.47
C VAL A 232 16.28 -12.16 2.63
N GLU A 233 17.40 -11.67 2.09
CA GLU A 233 18.32 -12.42 1.22
C GLU A 233 19.07 -13.54 1.94
N GLU A 234 19.56 -13.25 3.13
CA GLU A 234 20.31 -14.20 3.96
C GLU A 234 19.42 -15.32 4.51
N SER A 235 18.09 -15.12 4.46
CA SER A 235 17.14 -16.09 4.98
C SER A 235 17.08 -17.37 4.14
N THR A 236 17.46 -18.47 4.78
CA THR A 236 17.33 -19.82 4.22
C THR A 236 16.11 -20.55 4.76
N VAL A 237 15.53 -20.08 5.87
CA VAL A 237 14.41 -20.70 6.59
C VAL A 237 13.20 -19.75 6.66
N PHE A 238 12.00 -20.30 6.42
CA PHE A 238 10.76 -19.53 6.32
C PHE A 238 9.71 -20.03 7.31
N PRO A 239 9.91 -19.80 8.62
CA PRO A 239 8.94 -20.22 9.63
C PRO A 239 7.61 -19.45 9.46
N PRO A 240 6.48 -20.06 9.85
CA PRO A 240 5.22 -19.34 9.90
C PRO A 240 5.20 -18.44 11.13
N LYS A 241 4.52 -17.30 11.03
CA LYS A 241 4.31 -16.38 12.16
C LYS A 241 2.81 -16.23 12.38
N PRO A 242 2.14 -17.22 13.00
CA PRO A 242 0.69 -17.22 13.15
C PRO A 242 0.22 -16.02 13.98
N GLY A 243 -0.87 -15.39 13.56
CA GLY A 243 -1.44 -14.22 14.21
C GLY A 243 -2.81 -13.85 13.64
N ASN A 244 -3.36 -12.71 14.07
CA ASN A 244 -4.68 -12.27 13.62
C ASN A 244 -4.77 -12.18 12.08
N LEU A 245 -3.68 -11.77 11.42
CA LEU A 245 -3.63 -11.60 9.96
C LEU A 245 -3.77 -12.92 9.18
N CYS A 246 -3.61 -14.10 9.81
CA CYS A 246 -3.79 -15.37 9.13
C CYS A 246 -5.21 -15.57 8.59
N ALA A 247 -6.23 -14.96 9.21
CA ALA A 247 -7.60 -14.98 8.68
C ALA A 247 -7.74 -14.23 7.35
N TRP A 248 -6.85 -13.29 7.06
CA TRP A 248 -6.76 -12.54 5.80
C TRP A 248 -5.63 -13.03 4.89
N CYS A 249 -4.94 -14.12 5.25
CA CYS A 249 -3.86 -14.68 4.46
C CYS A 249 -4.46 -15.63 3.42
N GLY A 250 -4.25 -15.36 2.13
CA GLY A 250 -4.76 -16.19 1.04
C GLY A 250 -4.11 -17.57 0.92
N TYR A 251 -3.18 -17.93 1.81
CA TYR A 251 -2.56 -19.25 1.88
C TYR A 251 -3.08 -20.10 3.06
N ASN A 252 -4.19 -19.69 3.69
CA ASN A 252 -4.72 -20.37 4.87
C ASN A 252 -5.26 -21.79 4.56
N ASP A 253 -5.51 -22.10 3.30
CA ASP A 253 -5.88 -23.43 2.79
C ASP A 253 -4.68 -24.40 2.71
N ILE A 254 -3.47 -23.88 2.48
CA ILE A 254 -2.24 -24.68 2.31
C ILE A 254 -1.24 -24.56 3.47
N CYS A 255 -1.44 -23.59 4.37
CA CYS A 255 -0.54 -23.34 5.49
C CYS A 255 -0.87 -24.24 6.68
N ASP A 256 0.02 -25.19 6.98
CA ASP A 256 0.00 -26.08 8.15
C ASP A 256 -0.13 -25.38 9.51
N ALA A 257 0.33 -24.12 9.62
CA ALA A 257 0.24 -23.33 10.85
C ALA A 257 -1.11 -22.60 11.01
N TRP A 258 -1.99 -22.66 10.00
CA TRP A 258 -3.32 -22.08 10.09
C TRP A 258 -4.20 -22.92 11.01
N GLN A 259 -4.80 -22.26 12.00
CA GLN A 259 -5.85 -22.82 12.83
C GLN A 259 -7.05 -21.88 12.78
N PRO A 260 -8.23 -22.34 12.34
CA PRO A 260 -9.44 -21.54 12.42
C PRO A 260 -9.66 -21.14 13.88
N ARG A 261 -9.77 -19.84 14.16
CA ARG A 261 -10.19 -19.41 15.49
C ARG A 261 -11.63 -19.83 15.70
N VAL A 262 -11.83 -20.93 16.43
CA VAL A 262 -13.13 -21.26 17.01
C VAL A 262 -13.49 -20.09 17.92
N GLY A 263 -14.50 -19.31 17.55
CA GLY A 263 -14.99 -18.23 18.39
C GLY A 263 -15.30 -18.82 19.76
N ARG A 264 -14.78 -18.21 20.84
CA ARG A 264 -15.30 -18.49 22.18
C ARG A 264 -16.79 -18.18 22.12
N ALA A 265 -17.62 -19.22 22.10
CA ALA A 265 -19.01 -19.08 22.47
C ALA A 265 -19.01 -18.40 23.83
N GLY A 266 -19.64 -17.22 23.92
CA GLY A 266 -19.83 -16.53 25.18
C GLY A 266 -20.54 -17.49 26.11
N VAL A 267 -19.83 -17.96 27.14
CA VAL A 267 -20.47 -18.53 28.31
C VAL A 267 -21.03 -17.32 29.04
N ALA A 268 -22.36 -17.24 29.04
CA ALA A 268 -23.16 -16.31 29.82
C ALA A 268 -22.82 -16.38 31.32
#